data_AF-A0A359E6N4-F1
#
_entry.id   AF-A0A359E6N4-F1
#
_cell.length_a   1.000
_cell.length_b   1.000
_cell.length_c   1.000
_cell.angle_alpha   90.00
_cell.angle_beta   90.00
_cell.angle_gamma   90.00
#
_symmetry.space_group_name_H-M   'P 1'
#
loop_
_entity.id
_entity.type
_entity.pdbx_description
1 polymer ?
#
loop_
_entity_poly.entity_id
_entity_poly.type
_entity_poly.pdbx_seq_one_letter_code
_entity_poly.pdbx_strand_id
1 'polypeptide(L)'
;MRSLFEISKSGLKSAERSLSVTANNIVNADTPGYSRQRVDKNPIGMNMTGYNTGLGVNVSTVKRLRNEMNDVQLNEKRQNMSFMQNKARVFEQLEASMASDSGADLDLSISSLLDTFSELSTDPQDISVRNSLISDARQLTVKFGDINRNINRTSDLILESTESSIGAVNGLLKEIQSLNESISEAQGAGNQDNSSMDLRVKKLERLSELIDFETHPTDNGRVELRIGGVKILDNEKAATLKAEINDVDKVFQLRLENGKTVKPTGGQLGAEIEMYQSEIPAIKDRLDTLAATIIDEFNAIHSSGF
;
A
#
# COMPACT_ATOMS: atom_id res chain seq x y z
N MET A 1 44.28 -35.80 -19.79
CA MET A 1 44.11 -36.15 -18.37
C MET A 1 44.45 -34.94 -17.52
N ARG A 2 43.57 -34.51 -16.61
CA ARG A 2 43.96 -33.53 -15.57
C ARG A 2 44.87 -34.24 -14.56
N SER A 3 45.96 -33.61 -14.14
CA SER A 3 46.85 -34.16 -13.11
C SER A 3 46.17 -34.15 -11.74
N LEU A 4 46.63 -35.01 -10.82
CA LEU A 4 46.22 -34.97 -9.40
C LEU A 4 46.34 -33.56 -8.80
N PHE A 5 47.35 -32.79 -9.24
CA PHE A 5 47.52 -31.39 -8.85
C PHE A 5 46.35 -30.50 -9.29
N GLU A 6 45.89 -30.61 -10.53
CA GLU A 6 44.74 -29.84 -11.02
C GLU A 6 43.41 -30.26 -10.37
N ILE A 7 43.27 -31.54 -10.01
CA ILE A 7 42.13 -32.05 -9.23
C ILE A 7 42.15 -31.41 -7.83
N SER A 8 43.27 -31.50 -7.10
CA SER A 8 43.41 -30.92 -5.77
C SER A 8 43.23 -29.40 -5.75
N LYS A 9 43.77 -28.70 -6.76
CA LYS A 9 43.60 -27.25 -6.95
C LYS A 9 42.13 -26.87 -7.16
N SER A 10 41.38 -27.63 -7.96
CA SER A 10 39.95 -27.40 -8.16
C SER A 10 39.13 -27.64 -6.87
N GLY A 11 39.49 -28.67 -6.11
CA GLY A 11 38.89 -28.97 -4.80
C GLY A 11 39.14 -27.86 -3.79
N LEU A 12 40.37 -27.35 -3.69
CA LEU A 12 40.72 -26.27 -2.77
C LEU A 12 39.97 -24.97 -3.10
N LYS A 13 39.93 -24.56 -4.38
CA LYS A 13 39.16 -23.39 -4.82
C LYS A 13 37.67 -23.53 -4.52
N SER A 14 37.12 -24.73 -4.70
CA SER A 14 35.71 -25.01 -4.36
C SER A 14 35.46 -24.90 -2.85
N ALA A 15 36.39 -25.41 -2.03
CA ALA A 15 36.30 -25.31 -0.57
C ALA A 15 36.42 -23.86 -0.09
N GLU A 16 37.39 -23.11 -0.60
CA GLU A 16 37.56 -21.67 -0.33
C GLU A 16 36.27 -20.90 -0.65
N ARG A 17 35.70 -21.08 -1.85
CA ARG A 17 34.45 -20.41 -2.22
C ARG A 17 33.28 -20.82 -1.33
N SER A 18 33.23 -22.07 -0.90
CA SER A 18 32.21 -22.57 0.03
C SER A 18 32.33 -21.92 1.39
N LEU A 19 33.55 -21.78 1.91
CA LEU A 19 33.82 -21.08 3.17
C LEU A 19 33.50 -19.59 3.07
N SER A 20 33.84 -18.92 1.96
CA SER A 20 33.46 -17.51 1.75
C SER A 20 31.95 -17.31 1.72
N VAL A 21 31.19 -18.21 1.08
CA VAL A 21 29.72 -18.13 1.08
C VAL A 21 29.16 -18.43 2.46
N THR A 22 29.71 -19.39 3.20
CA THR A 22 29.34 -19.62 4.60
C THR A 22 29.62 -18.40 5.47
N ALA A 23 30.79 -17.78 5.34
CA ALA A 23 31.13 -16.56 6.06
C ALA A 23 30.17 -15.41 5.72
N ASN A 24 29.85 -15.21 4.44
CA ASN A 24 28.85 -14.22 4.01
C ASN A 24 27.47 -14.50 4.59
N ASN A 25 27.03 -15.76 4.63
CA ASN A 25 25.76 -16.15 5.24
C ASN A 25 25.74 -15.86 6.74
N ILE A 26 26.84 -16.12 7.45
CA ILE A 26 26.95 -15.86 8.91
C ILE A 26 26.90 -14.36 9.18
N VAL A 27 27.69 -13.57 8.46
CA VAL A 27 27.77 -12.11 8.67
C VAL A 27 26.45 -11.42 8.33
N ASN A 28 25.72 -11.92 7.32
CA ASN A 28 24.45 -11.33 6.89
C ASN A 28 23.22 -12.08 7.43
N ALA A 29 23.39 -13.02 8.36
CA ALA A 29 22.30 -13.85 8.89
C ALA A 29 21.15 -12.99 9.46
N ASP A 30 21.51 -11.89 10.12
CA ASP A 30 20.56 -10.96 10.75
C ASP A 30 20.19 -9.77 9.86
N THR A 31 20.64 -9.73 8.59
CA THR A 31 20.32 -8.63 7.67
C THR A 31 18.94 -8.82 7.06
N PRO A 32 17.97 -7.91 7.29
CA PRO A 32 16.62 -8.06 6.75
C PRO A 32 16.60 -8.13 5.22
N GLY A 33 15.94 -9.16 4.69
CA GLY A 33 15.82 -9.42 3.26
C GLY A 33 16.96 -10.26 2.66
N TYR A 34 18.02 -10.56 3.44
CA TYR A 34 19.08 -11.47 3.00
C TYR A 34 18.55 -12.89 2.82
N SER A 35 18.93 -13.54 1.72
CA SER A 35 18.60 -14.94 1.50
C SER A 35 19.85 -15.81 1.52
N ARG A 36 19.74 -16.97 2.20
CA ARG A 36 20.86 -17.89 2.35
C ARG A 36 21.36 -18.33 0.99
N GLN A 37 22.65 -18.19 0.76
CA GLN A 37 23.30 -18.61 -0.47
C GLN A 37 23.94 -19.99 -0.34
N ARG A 38 23.86 -20.81 -1.39
CA ARG A 38 24.48 -22.12 -1.48
C ARG A 38 25.35 -22.22 -2.72
N VAL A 39 26.56 -22.75 -2.54
CA VAL A 39 27.45 -23.10 -3.64
C VAL A 39 26.98 -24.42 -4.24
N ASP A 40 26.49 -24.39 -5.48
CA ASP A 40 26.24 -25.62 -6.23
C ASP A 40 27.58 -26.11 -6.82
N LYS A 41 27.87 -27.39 -6.61
CA LYS A 41 29.10 -28.06 -7.04
C LYS A 41 28.73 -29.14 -8.03
N ASN A 42 29.31 -29.08 -9.22
CA ASN A 42 29.13 -30.11 -10.23
C ASN A 42 30.42 -30.91 -10.40
N PRO A 43 30.38 -32.26 -10.31
CA PRO A 43 31.53 -33.08 -10.59
C PRO A 43 31.90 -32.93 -12.07
N ILE A 44 33.20 -32.81 -12.36
CA ILE A 44 33.69 -32.80 -13.73
C ILE A 44 33.79 -34.26 -14.18
N GLY A 45 32.76 -34.74 -14.88
CA GLY A 45 32.71 -36.09 -15.42
C GLY A 45 33.50 -36.23 -16.72
N MET A 46 34.06 -37.44 -16.94
CA MET A 46 34.37 -37.93 -18.29
C MET A 46 33.29 -38.94 -18.67
N ASN A 47 32.52 -38.67 -19.72
CA ASN A 47 31.78 -39.73 -20.41
C ASN A 47 32.76 -40.50 -21.30
N MET A 48 33.49 -41.44 -20.69
CA MET A 48 34.16 -42.51 -21.43
C MET A 48 33.70 -43.85 -20.87
N THR A 49 33.15 -44.67 -21.75
CA THR A 49 32.77 -46.07 -21.50
C THR A 49 33.88 -46.80 -20.74
N GLY A 50 33.58 -47.20 -19.50
CA GLY A 50 34.40 -48.11 -18.69
C GLY A 50 35.24 -47.51 -17.56
N TYR A 51 35.46 -46.19 -17.50
CA TYR A 51 36.24 -45.56 -16.43
C TYR A 51 35.62 -44.24 -15.97
N ASN A 52 34.94 -44.26 -14.83
CA ASN A 52 34.29 -43.08 -14.24
C ASN A 52 35.18 -42.48 -13.15
N THR A 53 36.37 -42.00 -13.51
CA THR A 53 37.27 -41.33 -12.57
C THR A 53 36.97 -39.82 -12.59
N GLY A 54 36.48 -39.27 -11.49
CA GLY A 54 36.14 -37.84 -11.38
C GLY A 54 37.36 -36.93 -11.61
N LEU A 55 37.25 -35.96 -12.51
CA LEU A 55 38.33 -35.02 -12.88
C LEU A 55 38.37 -33.76 -12.00
N GLY A 56 37.90 -33.87 -10.75
CA GLY A 56 37.71 -32.76 -9.82
C GLY A 56 36.30 -32.18 -9.85
N VAL A 57 36.14 -30.99 -9.27
CA VAL A 57 34.85 -30.33 -9.07
C VAL A 57 34.86 -28.94 -9.69
N ASN A 58 33.76 -28.56 -10.32
CA ASN A 58 33.54 -27.19 -10.73
C ASN A 58 32.51 -26.53 -9.81
N VAL A 59 32.79 -25.31 -9.39
CA VAL A 59 31.76 -24.47 -8.75
C VAL A 59 30.93 -23.90 -9.89
N SER A 60 29.69 -24.35 -10.04
CA SER A 60 28.84 -23.93 -11.15
C SER A 60 28.28 -22.53 -10.89
N THR A 61 27.64 -22.32 -9.74
CA THR A 61 27.01 -21.03 -9.40
C THR A 61 26.74 -20.95 -7.88
N VAL A 62 26.63 -19.74 -7.36
CA VAL A 62 26.11 -19.48 -6.01
C VAL A 62 24.63 -19.14 -6.13
N LYS A 63 23.74 -20.03 -5.68
CA LYS A 63 22.29 -19.82 -5.75
C LYS A 63 21.71 -19.33 -4.43
N ARG A 64 20.67 -18.48 -4.50
CA ARG A 64 19.81 -18.18 -3.35
C ARG A 64 18.89 -19.35 -3.03
N LEU A 65 18.69 -19.60 -1.73
CA LEU A 65 17.66 -20.48 -1.20
C LEU A 65 16.48 -19.62 -0.74
N ARG A 66 15.56 -19.34 -1.66
CA ARG A 66 14.32 -18.59 -1.39
C ARG A 66 13.18 -19.21 -2.20
N ASN A 67 11.97 -19.17 -1.65
CA ASN A 67 10.78 -19.68 -2.32
C ASN A 67 9.98 -18.49 -2.89
N GLU A 68 10.02 -18.32 -4.20
CA GLU A 68 9.36 -17.21 -4.90
C GLU A 68 7.83 -17.25 -4.76
N MET A 69 7.24 -18.43 -4.66
CA MET A 69 5.79 -18.57 -4.43
C MET A 69 5.39 -18.00 -3.06
N ASN A 70 6.22 -18.23 -2.04
CA ASN A 70 5.99 -17.67 -0.71
C ASN A 70 6.15 -16.14 -0.72
N ASP A 71 7.08 -15.61 -1.50
CA ASP A 71 7.26 -14.16 -1.63
C ASP A 71 6.04 -13.50 -2.29
N VAL A 72 5.49 -14.10 -3.35
CA VAL A 72 4.26 -13.63 -4.00
C VAL A 72 3.10 -13.63 -3.01
N GLN A 73 2.88 -14.73 -2.28
CA GLN A 73 1.82 -14.82 -1.27
C GLN A 73 2.02 -13.81 -0.13
N LEU A 74 3.25 -13.61 0.34
CA LEU A 74 3.53 -12.67 1.41
C LEU A 74 3.27 -11.23 0.98
N ASN A 75 3.65 -10.87 -0.26
CA ASN A 75 3.35 -9.55 -0.82
C ASN A 75 1.83 -9.35 -0.94
N GLU A 76 1.08 -10.33 -1.43
CA GLU A 76 -0.39 -10.26 -1.49
C GLU A 76 -1.02 -10.06 -0.09
N LYS A 77 -0.55 -10.79 0.92
CA LYS A 77 -1.03 -10.58 2.30
C LYS A 77 -0.65 -9.21 2.84
N ARG A 78 0.53 -8.69 2.49
CA ARG A 78 0.97 -7.35 2.89
C ARG A 78 0.13 -6.25 2.23
N GLN A 79 -0.21 -6.41 0.95
CA GLN A 79 -1.12 -5.51 0.22
C GLN A 79 -2.48 -5.42 0.90
N ASN A 80 -3.08 -6.57 1.24
CA ASN A 80 -4.36 -6.64 1.92
C ASN A 80 -4.31 -6.07 3.35
N MET A 81 -3.25 -6.40 4.10
CA MET A 81 -3.05 -5.89 5.46
C MET A 81 -2.90 -4.36 5.44
N SER A 82 -2.06 -3.82 4.55
CA SER A 82 -1.84 -2.38 4.45
C SER A 82 -3.12 -1.66 4.04
N PHE A 83 -3.89 -2.22 3.10
CA PHE A 83 -5.20 -1.69 2.72
C PHE A 83 -6.13 -1.55 3.94
N MET A 84 -6.31 -2.64 4.70
CA MET A 84 -7.21 -2.64 5.86
C MET A 84 -6.72 -1.71 6.98
N GLN A 85 -5.41 -1.68 7.24
CA GLN A 85 -4.82 -0.76 8.23
C GLN A 85 -5.03 0.70 7.84
N ASN A 86 -4.89 1.04 6.55
CA ASN A 86 -5.13 2.40 6.07
C ASN A 86 -6.61 2.78 6.17
N LYS A 87 -7.55 1.91 5.77
CA LYS A 87 -8.99 2.16 5.97
C LYS A 87 -9.31 2.41 7.44
N ALA A 88 -8.82 1.54 8.33
CA ALA A 88 -9.03 1.68 9.78
C ALA A 88 -8.52 3.03 10.30
N ARG A 89 -7.29 3.44 9.93
CA ARG A 89 -6.75 4.75 10.33
C ARG A 89 -7.61 5.93 9.88
N VAL A 90 -8.14 5.87 8.65
CA VAL A 90 -9.01 6.94 8.15
C VAL A 90 -10.33 6.96 8.92
N PHE A 91 -10.94 5.79 9.18
CA PHE A 91 -12.15 5.72 9.99
C PHE A 91 -11.91 6.24 11.41
N GLU A 92 -10.82 5.87 12.07
CA GLU A 92 -10.46 6.39 13.39
C GLU A 92 -10.33 7.93 13.38
N GLN A 93 -9.75 8.49 12.32
CA GLN A 93 -9.65 9.95 12.16
C GLN A 93 -11.02 10.61 11.95
N LEU A 94 -11.91 9.99 11.17
CA LEU A 94 -13.27 10.47 10.97
C LEU A 94 -14.09 10.39 12.28
N GLU A 95 -14.01 9.28 13.01
CA GLU A 95 -14.65 9.09 14.30
C GLU A 95 -14.19 10.14 15.32
N ALA A 96 -12.88 10.33 15.45
CA ALA A 96 -12.29 11.36 16.32
C ALA A 96 -12.69 12.79 15.92
N SER A 97 -13.11 12.99 14.67
CA SER A 97 -13.58 14.29 14.18
C SER A 97 -15.07 14.55 14.43
N MET A 98 -15.83 13.48 14.72
CA MET A 98 -17.27 13.50 15.01
C MET A 98 -17.53 13.54 16.52
N ALA A 99 -16.79 12.74 17.29
CA ALA A 99 -16.86 12.72 18.75
C ALA A 99 -15.99 13.86 19.31
N SER A 100 -16.49 14.59 20.31
CA SER A 100 -15.61 15.44 21.12
C SER A 100 -15.48 14.90 22.53
N ASP A 101 -14.25 14.83 23.05
CA ASP A 101 -13.95 14.50 24.45
C ASP A 101 -14.62 15.46 25.47
N SER A 102 -15.28 16.52 24.99
CA SER A 102 -15.92 17.56 25.79
C SER A 102 -17.41 17.32 26.09
N GLY A 103 -18.00 16.18 25.67
CA GLY A 103 -19.42 15.88 25.94
C GLY A 103 -20.39 16.82 25.22
N ALA A 104 -20.01 17.34 24.05
CA ALA A 104 -20.84 18.19 23.20
C ALA A 104 -21.09 17.48 21.86
N ASP A 105 -21.52 16.23 21.95
CA ASP A 105 -21.80 15.38 20.80
C ASP A 105 -23.10 15.81 20.11
N LEU A 106 -23.26 15.37 18.86
CA LEU A 106 -24.40 15.78 18.03
C LEU A 106 -25.73 15.32 18.65
N ASP A 107 -25.75 14.14 19.28
CA ASP A 107 -26.90 13.59 20.00
C ASP A 107 -27.28 14.42 21.23
N LEU A 108 -26.30 14.88 22.01
CA LEU A 108 -26.51 15.76 23.15
C LEU A 108 -27.02 17.14 22.72
N SER A 109 -26.51 17.67 21.61
CA SER A 109 -26.98 18.94 21.04
C SER A 109 -28.43 18.85 20.55
N ILE A 110 -28.81 17.73 19.93
CA ILE A 110 -30.20 17.45 19.53
C ILE A 110 -31.09 17.30 20.76
N SER A 111 -30.63 16.55 21.78
CA SER A 111 -31.39 16.32 23.01
C SER A 111 -31.64 17.64 23.76
N SER A 112 -30.61 18.49 23.90
CA SER A 112 -30.74 19.82 24.52
C SER A 112 -31.74 20.70 23.80
N LEU A 113 -31.74 20.70 22.46
CA LEU A 113 -32.73 21.47 21.69
C LEU A 113 -34.16 20.99 21.97
N LEU A 114 -34.38 19.67 22.02
CA LEU A 114 -35.69 19.07 22.31
C LEU A 114 -36.14 19.34 23.75
N ASP A 115 -35.22 19.31 24.71
CA ASP A 115 -35.48 19.63 26.11
C ASP A 115 -35.92 21.09 26.27
N THR A 116 -35.22 22.03 25.62
CA THR A 116 -35.59 23.46 25.64
C THR A 116 -36.93 23.72 24.95
N PHE A 117 -37.30 22.94 23.92
CA PHE A 117 -38.67 22.95 23.37
C PHE A 117 -39.72 22.48 24.38
N SER A 118 -39.43 21.39 25.11
CA SER A 118 -40.31 20.88 26.14
C SER A 118 -40.50 21.90 27.26
N GLU A 119 -39.44 22.58 27.68
CA GLU A 119 -39.53 23.67 28.67
C GLU A 119 -40.37 24.84 28.15
N LEU A 120 -40.13 25.30 26.92
CA LEU A 120 -40.90 26.39 26.31
C LEU A 120 -42.39 26.06 26.18
N SER A 121 -42.75 24.77 26.03
CA SER A 121 -44.15 24.36 25.98
C SER A 121 -44.92 24.60 27.29
N THR A 122 -44.20 24.69 28.43
CA THR A 122 -44.79 24.94 29.74
C THR A 122 -45.12 26.41 29.99
N ASP A 123 -44.27 27.33 29.50
CA ASP A 123 -44.53 28.77 29.48
C ASP A 123 -44.02 29.41 28.17
N PRO A 124 -44.88 29.48 27.13
CA PRO A 124 -44.50 30.03 25.83
C PRO A 124 -44.19 31.52 25.83
N GLN A 125 -44.52 32.27 26.89
CA GLN A 125 -44.28 33.71 26.99
C GLN A 125 -42.94 34.05 27.66
N ASP A 126 -42.24 33.05 28.22
CA ASP A 126 -40.93 33.25 28.83
C ASP A 126 -39.86 33.59 27.76
N ILE A 127 -39.45 34.86 27.74
CA ILE A 127 -38.44 35.39 26.83
C ILE A 127 -37.08 34.74 27.06
N SER A 128 -36.75 34.37 28.31
CA SER A 128 -35.51 33.70 28.65
C SER A 128 -35.44 32.33 27.99
N VAL A 129 -36.51 31.53 28.12
CA VAL A 129 -36.57 30.18 27.51
C VAL A 129 -36.55 30.26 25.98
N ARG A 130 -37.24 31.24 25.38
CA ARG A 130 -37.15 31.51 23.92
C ARG A 130 -35.72 31.83 23.46
N ASN A 131 -34.97 32.62 24.22
CA ASN A 131 -33.60 32.95 23.90
C ASN A 131 -32.66 31.73 24.05
N SER A 132 -32.87 30.90 25.08
CA SER A 132 -32.16 29.63 25.24
C SER A 132 -32.40 28.72 24.04
N LEU A 133 -33.65 28.59 23.57
CA LEU A 133 -33.99 27.79 22.40
C LEU A 133 -33.23 28.23 21.15
N ILE A 134 -33.20 29.54 20.88
CA ILE A 134 -32.46 30.10 19.75
C ILE A 134 -30.96 29.83 19.88
N SER A 135 -30.42 29.90 21.10
CA SER A 135 -29.02 29.59 21.39
C SER A 135 -28.70 28.12 21.08
N ASP A 136 -29.53 27.19 21.54
CA ASP A 136 -29.35 25.76 21.32
C ASP A 136 -29.47 25.40 19.83
N ALA A 137 -30.43 25.99 19.13
CA ALA A 137 -30.58 25.81 17.67
C ALA A 137 -29.34 26.31 16.90
N ARG A 138 -28.77 27.45 17.32
CA ARG A 138 -27.52 27.97 16.74
C ARG A 138 -26.35 27.03 17.03
N GLN A 139 -26.22 26.53 18.26
CA GLN A 139 -25.17 25.58 18.64
C GLN A 139 -25.26 24.29 17.82
N LEU A 140 -26.46 23.74 17.64
CA LEU A 140 -26.67 22.56 16.80
C LEU A 140 -26.23 22.80 15.35
N THR A 141 -26.60 23.96 14.78
CA THR A 141 -26.19 24.35 13.41
C THR A 141 -24.66 24.47 13.30
N VAL A 142 -24.02 25.10 14.29
CA VAL A 142 -22.55 25.21 14.33
C VAL A 142 -21.91 23.83 14.39
N LYS A 143 -22.45 22.90 15.20
CA LYS A 143 -21.94 21.53 15.34
C LYS A 143 -22.02 20.74 14.03
N PHE A 144 -23.14 20.78 13.32
CA PHE A 144 -23.24 20.21 11.97
C PHE A 144 -22.17 20.79 11.03
N GLY A 145 -21.99 22.11 11.07
CA GLY A 145 -20.97 22.81 10.29
C GLY A 145 -19.54 22.38 10.63
N ASP A 146 -19.23 22.18 11.91
CA ASP A 146 -17.93 21.71 12.38
C ASP A 146 -17.63 20.28 11.91
N ILE A 147 -18.59 19.36 12.07
CA ILE A 147 -18.45 17.98 11.61
C ILE A 147 -18.21 17.95 10.10
N ASN A 148 -19.01 18.67 9.31
CA ASN A 148 -18.82 18.74 7.86
C ASN A 148 -17.44 19.34 7.50
N ARG A 149 -17.00 20.41 8.16
CA ARG A 149 -15.66 20.98 7.94
C ARG A 149 -14.55 19.96 8.21
N ASN A 150 -14.68 19.19 9.28
CA ASN A 150 -13.70 18.16 9.62
C ASN A 150 -13.69 17.00 8.62
N ILE A 151 -14.86 16.52 8.18
CA ILE A 151 -14.96 15.49 7.13
C ILE A 151 -14.26 15.98 5.85
N ASN A 152 -14.52 17.21 5.40
CA ASN A 152 -13.87 17.76 4.21
C ASN A 152 -12.35 17.87 4.41
N ARG A 153 -11.89 18.31 5.60
CA ARG A 153 -10.45 18.35 5.92
C ARG A 153 -9.80 16.97 5.86
N THR A 154 -10.47 15.93 6.37
CA THR A 154 -9.97 14.55 6.27
C THR A 154 -9.91 14.10 4.81
N SER A 155 -10.90 14.46 3.99
CA SER A 155 -10.89 14.21 2.54
C SER A 155 -9.69 14.86 1.85
N ASP A 156 -9.37 16.11 2.17
CA ASP A 156 -8.24 16.83 1.60
C ASP A 156 -6.89 16.19 2.00
N LEU A 157 -6.75 15.80 3.28
CA LEU A 157 -5.54 15.12 3.77
C LEU A 157 -5.32 13.76 3.08
N ILE A 158 -6.39 13.03 2.77
CA ILE A 158 -6.28 11.78 2.02
C ILE A 158 -5.81 12.04 0.59
N LEU A 159 -6.30 13.09 -0.05
CA LEU A 159 -5.86 13.46 -1.40
C LEU A 159 -4.36 13.78 -1.42
N GLU A 160 -3.89 14.60 -0.46
CA GLU A 160 -2.45 14.91 -0.30
C GLU A 160 -1.62 13.64 -0.03
N SER A 161 -2.11 12.76 0.85
CA SER A 161 -1.46 11.47 1.15
C SER A 161 -1.38 10.59 -0.10
N THR A 162 -2.44 10.57 -0.91
CA THR A 162 -2.50 9.81 -2.16
C THR A 162 -1.44 10.29 -3.16
N GLU A 163 -1.27 11.61 -3.33
CA GLU A 163 -0.25 12.18 -4.20
C GLU A 163 1.17 11.81 -3.75
N SER A 164 1.43 11.88 -2.44
CA SER A 164 2.70 11.46 -1.84
C SER A 164 2.97 9.96 -2.06
N SER A 165 1.96 9.12 -1.83
CA SER A 165 2.00 7.67 -2.07
C SER A 165 2.30 7.33 -3.53
N ILE A 166 1.70 8.04 -4.49
CA ILE A 166 2.01 7.89 -5.93
C ILE A 166 3.47 8.24 -6.22
N GLY A 167 3.98 9.32 -5.64
CA GLY A 167 5.39 9.71 -5.73
C GLY A 167 6.32 8.60 -5.24
N ALA A 168 6.03 8.03 -4.08
CA ALA A 168 6.78 6.92 -3.50
C ALA A 168 6.73 5.65 -4.35
N VAL A 169 5.55 5.29 -4.88
CA VAL A 169 5.39 4.17 -5.82
C VAL A 169 6.23 4.35 -7.06
N ASN A 170 6.18 5.53 -7.70
CA ASN A 170 6.98 5.84 -8.87
C ASN A 170 8.49 5.75 -8.59
N GLY A 171 8.94 6.18 -7.40
CA GLY A 171 10.31 6.02 -6.95
C GLY A 171 10.74 4.55 -6.85
N LEU A 172 9.93 3.72 -6.18
CA LEU A 172 10.20 2.29 -6.04
C LEU A 172 10.21 1.57 -7.39
N LEU A 173 9.29 1.89 -8.31
CA LEU A 173 9.24 1.30 -9.64
C LEU A 173 10.53 1.59 -10.44
N LYS A 174 11.08 2.81 -10.34
CA LYS A 174 12.36 3.17 -10.96
C LYS A 174 13.52 2.37 -10.37
N GLU A 175 13.58 2.25 -9.05
CA GLU A 175 14.62 1.45 -8.38
C GLU A 175 14.54 -0.03 -8.76
N ILE A 176 13.33 -0.60 -8.84
CA ILE A 176 13.10 -1.98 -9.28
C ILE A 176 13.52 -2.16 -10.73
N GLN A 177 13.25 -1.19 -11.61
CA GLN A 177 13.73 -1.23 -13.00
C GLN A 177 15.25 -1.27 -13.08
N SER A 178 15.96 -0.39 -12.37
CA SER A 178 17.42 -0.39 -12.35
C SER A 178 18.00 -1.70 -11.81
N LEU A 179 17.34 -2.31 -10.82
CA LEU A 179 17.71 -3.64 -10.32
C LEU A 179 17.45 -4.73 -11.37
N ASN A 180 16.33 -4.66 -12.11
CA ASN A 180 16.05 -5.57 -13.23
C ASN A 180 17.14 -5.49 -14.30
N GLU A 181 17.63 -4.28 -14.61
CA GLU A 181 18.74 -4.07 -15.56
C GLU A 181 20.03 -4.73 -15.07
N SER A 182 20.46 -4.45 -13.83
CA SER A 182 21.66 -5.07 -13.24
C SER A 182 21.59 -6.61 -13.23
N ILE A 183 20.44 -7.17 -12.86
CA ILE A 183 20.21 -8.62 -12.84
C ILE A 183 20.30 -9.20 -14.26
N SER A 184 19.66 -8.55 -15.23
CA SER A 184 19.66 -8.98 -16.63
C SER A 184 21.06 -8.93 -17.24
N GLU A 185 21.84 -7.90 -16.95
CA GLU A 185 23.22 -7.75 -17.43
C GLU A 185 24.14 -8.83 -16.83
N ALA A 186 24.05 -9.05 -15.52
CA ALA A 186 24.81 -10.10 -14.84
C ALA A 186 24.48 -11.49 -15.42
N GLN A 187 23.20 -11.77 -15.65
CA GLN A 187 22.74 -13.04 -16.23
C GLN A 187 23.18 -13.19 -17.69
N GLY A 188 23.15 -12.11 -18.48
CA GLY A 188 23.69 -12.09 -19.85
C GLY A 188 25.19 -12.37 -19.92
N ALA A 189 25.94 -11.97 -18.89
CA ALA A 189 27.36 -12.31 -18.72
C ALA A 189 27.61 -13.71 -18.14
N GLY A 190 26.56 -14.51 -17.91
CA GLY A 190 26.65 -15.85 -17.31
C GLY A 190 26.87 -15.87 -15.79
N ASN A 191 26.68 -14.73 -15.11
CA ASN A 191 26.81 -14.58 -13.66
C ASN A 191 25.43 -14.44 -12.99
N GLN A 192 25.39 -14.50 -11.65
CA GLN A 192 24.19 -14.18 -10.87
C GLN A 192 24.46 -13.00 -9.94
N ASP A 193 23.64 -11.96 -10.03
CA ASP A 193 23.67 -10.82 -9.11
C ASP A 193 22.68 -11.01 -7.96
N ASN A 194 23.06 -11.88 -7.02
CA ASN A 194 22.22 -12.21 -5.86
C ASN A 194 21.91 -10.99 -4.98
N SER A 195 22.82 -10.01 -4.92
CA SER A 195 22.64 -8.79 -4.13
C SER A 195 21.53 -7.93 -4.70
N SER A 196 21.53 -7.68 -6.01
CA SER A 196 20.44 -6.95 -6.67
C SER A 196 19.12 -7.71 -6.61
N MET A 197 19.15 -9.04 -6.66
CA MET A 197 17.95 -9.87 -6.44
C MET A 197 17.40 -9.72 -5.01
N ASP A 198 18.24 -9.68 -3.97
CA ASP A 198 17.81 -9.45 -2.58
C ASP A 198 17.22 -8.04 -2.41
N LEU A 199 17.90 -7.02 -2.96
CA LEU A 199 17.41 -5.64 -2.95
C LEU A 199 16.07 -5.50 -3.67
N ARG A 200 15.91 -6.14 -4.84
CA ARG A 200 14.65 -6.09 -5.61
C ARG A 200 13.49 -6.63 -4.79
N VAL A 201 13.70 -7.73 -4.07
CA VAL A 201 12.63 -8.27 -3.22
C VAL A 201 12.28 -7.31 -2.09
N LYS A 202 13.25 -6.68 -1.44
CA LYS A 202 12.98 -5.66 -0.42
C LYS A 202 12.20 -4.46 -0.97
N LYS A 203 12.48 -4.05 -2.21
CA LYS A 203 11.72 -2.98 -2.89
C LYS A 203 10.29 -3.42 -3.24
N LEU A 204 10.10 -4.67 -3.66
CA LEU A 204 8.76 -5.25 -3.88
C LEU A 204 7.97 -5.36 -2.57
N GLU A 205 8.61 -5.76 -1.46
CA GLU A 205 7.99 -5.80 -0.13
C GLU A 205 7.52 -4.39 0.27
N ARG A 206 8.35 -3.37 0.11
CA ARG A 206 7.94 -1.97 0.40
C ARG A 206 6.86 -1.49 -0.56
N LEU A 207 6.94 -1.83 -1.84
CA LEU A 207 5.91 -1.49 -2.83
C LEU A 207 4.56 -2.10 -2.45
N SER A 208 4.57 -3.32 -1.90
CA SER A 208 3.36 -4.07 -1.54
C SER A 208 2.62 -3.45 -0.35
N GLU A 209 3.27 -2.58 0.42
CA GLU A 209 2.59 -1.76 1.43
C GLU A 209 1.85 -0.58 0.79
N LEU A 210 2.33 -0.07 -0.34
CA LEU A 210 1.79 1.13 -0.98
C LEU A 210 0.70 0.81 -2.00
N ILE A 211 0.85 -0.25 -2.79
CA ILE A 211 -0.06 -0.59 -3.88
C ILE A 211 -0.11 -2.09 -4.12
N ASP A 212 -1.26 -2.59 -4.57
CA ASP A 212 -1.39 -3.96 -5.05
C ASP A 212 -0.70 -4.16 -6.40
N PHE A 213 -0.07 -5.33 -6.56
CA PHE A 213 0.58 -5.69 -7.80
C PHE A 213 0.73 -7.20 -7.96
N GLU A 214 0.88 -7.60 -9.21
CA GLU A 214 1.25 -8.94 -9.63
C GLU A 214 2.62 -8.92 -10.31
N THR A 215 3.47 -9.90 -9.98
CA THR A 215 4.78 -10.07 -10.62
C THR A 215 4.81 -11.28 -11.52
N HIS A 216 5.47 -11.15 -12.67
CA HIS A 216 5.73 -12.24 -13.59
C HIS A 216 7.24 -12.33 -13.89
N PRO A 217 7.92 -13.41 -13.49
CA PRO A 217 9.31 -13.65 -13.88
C PRO A 217 9.45 -13.77 -15.41
N THR A 218 10.59 -13.35 -15.93
CA THR A 218 10.97 -13.50 -17.33
C THR A 218 12.26 -14.31 -17.47
N ASP A 219 12.55 -14.80 -18.67
CA ASP A 219 13.69 -15.71 -18.95
C ASP A 219 15.07 -15.11 -18.61
N ASN A 220 15.19 -13.78 -18.60
CA ASN A 220 16.44 -13.06 -18.32
C ASN A 220 16.60 -12.65 -16.85
N GLY A 221 15.80 -13.24 -15.94
CA GLY A 221 15.85 -12.93 -14.51
C GLY A 221 15.18 -11.60 -14.13
N ARG A 222 14.66 -10.83 -15.11
CA ARG A 222 13.82 -9.65 -14.89
C ARG A 222 12.44 -10.07 -14.40
N VAL A 223 11.73 -9.13 -13.78
CA VAL A 223 10.35 -9.30 -13.35
C VAL A 223 9.50 -8.22 -14.00
N GLU A 224 8.45 -8.62 -14.70
CA GLU A 224 7.37 -7.72 -15.11
C GLU A 224 6.42 -7.48 -13.92
N LEU A 225 5.84 -6.28 -13.85
CA LEU A 225 4.88 -5.92 -12.81
C LEU A 225 3.60 -5.37 -13.42
N ARG A 226 2.45 -5.85 -12.93
CA ARG A 226 1.11 -5.39 -13.30
C ARG A 226 0.35 -4.87 -12.10
N ILE A 227 -0.45 -3.83 -12.31
CA ILE A 227 -1.36 -3.26 -11.30
C ILE A 227 -2.74 -3.16 -11.95
N GLY A 228 -3.77 -3.72 -11.32
CA GLY A 228 -5.13 -3.76 -11.87
C GLY A 228 -5.19 -4.34 -13.30
N GLY A 229 -4.35 -5.34 -13.60
CA GLY A 229 -4.21 -5.94 -14.94
C GLY A 229 -3.42 -5.11 -15.97
N VAL A 230 -3.01 -3.89 -15.64
CA VAL A 230 -2.22 -3.02 -16.52
C VAL A 230 -0.73 -3.24 -16.27
N LYS A 231 0.05 -3.47 -17.33
CA LYS A 231 1.52 -3.58 -17.23
C LYS A 231 2.14 -2.23 -16.88
N ILE A 232 2.83 -2.16 -15.75
CA ILE A 232 3.48 -0.96 -15.21
C ILE A 232 4.99 -1.04 -15.37
N LEU A 233 5.56 -2.22 -15.19
CA LEU A 233 6.99 -2.48 -15.38
C LEU A 233 7.14 -3.54 -16.46
N ASP A 234 7.90 -3.21 -17.51
CA ASP A 234 8.25 -4.14 -18.58
C ASP A 234 9.77 -4.25 -18.76
N ASN A 235 10.20 -4.93 -19.82
CA ASN A 235 11.62 -5.17 -20.08
C ASN A 235 12.42 -3.89 -20.36
N GLU A 236 11.77 -2.78 -20.73
CA GLU A 236 12.44 -1.56 -21.20
C GLU A 236 12.27 -0.40 -20.22
N LYS A 237 11.12 -0.28 -19.55
CA LYS A 237 10.83 0.89 -18.71
C LYS A 237 9.83 0.63 -17.58
N ALA A 238 9.96 1.44 -16.54
CA ALA A 238 8.91 1.69 -15.56
C ALA A 238 7.97 2.80 -16.07
N ALA A 239 6.68 2.49 -16.19
CA ALA A 239 5.65 3.48 -16.46
C ALA A 239 5.46 4.39 -15.23
N THR A 240 5.17 5.66 -15.49
CA THR A 240 4.90 6.65 -14.42
C THR A 240 3.39 6.76 -14.20
N LEU A 241 2.97 6.59 -12.95
CA LEU A 241 1.60 6.83 -12.50
C LEU A 241 1.42 8.31 -12.19
N LYS A 242 0.29 8.87 -12.62
CA LYS A 242 -0.14 10.24 -12.28
C LYS A 242 -1.54 10.19 -11.67
N ALA A 243 -1.75 11.02 -10.66
CA ALA A 243 -3.09 11.34 -10.17
C ALA A 243 -3.82 12.17 -11.22
N GLU A 244 -5.09 11.87 -11.43
CA GLU A 244 -6.00 12.67 -12.25
C GLU A 244 -7.38 12.61 -11.62
N ILE A 245 -8.08 13.74 -11.60
CA ILE A 245 -9.52 13.77 -11.33
C ILE A 245 -10.20 13.80 -12.69
N ASN A 246 -11.00 12.79 -13.01
CA ASN A 246 -11.76 12.76 -14.25
C ASN A 246 -12.72 13.96 -14.29
N ASP A 247 -12.60 14.80 -15.32
CA ASP A 247 -13.37 16.03 -15.42
C ASP A 247 -14.89 15.83 -15.52
N VAL A 248 -15.34 14.67 -16.02
CA VAL A 248 -16.76 14.35 -16.24
C VAL A 248 -17.40 13.86 -14.95
N ASP A 249 -16.80 12.84 -14.32
CA ASP A 249 -17.42 12.14 -13.19
C ASP A 249 -16.85 12.62 -11.83
N LYS A 250 -15.85 13.50 -11.85
CA LYS A 250 -15.08 13.95 -10.67
C LYS A 250 -14.47 12.82 -9.84
N VAL A 251 -14.27 11.67 -10.48
CA VAL A 251 -13.67 10.48 -9.88
C VAL A 251 -12.15 10.58 -9.96
N PHE A 252 -11.48 10.37 -8.82
CA PHE A 252 -10.03 10.26 -8.77
C PHE A 252 -9.55 8.99 -9.50
N GLN A 253 -8.46 9.06 -10.26
CA GLN A 253 -7.94 7.87 -10.94
C GLN A 253 -6.44 7.97 -11.11
N LEU A 254 -5.80 6.81 -11.12
CA LEU A 254 -4.42 6.71 -11.56
C LEU A 254 -4.40 6.54 -13.07
N ARG A 255 -3.57 7.33 -13.76
CA ARG A 255 -3.39 7.24 -15.20
C ARG A 255 -1.91 7.16 -15.56
N LEU A 256 -1.62 6.39 -16.59
CA LEU A 256 -0.31 6.31 -17.22
C LEU A 256 -0.18 7.36 -18.33
N GLU A 257 1.05 7.68 -18.71
CA GLU A 257 1.33 8.64 -19.80
C GLU A 257 0.70 8.25 -21.15
N ASN A 258 0.45 6.96 -21.37
CA ASN A 258 -0.23 6.44 -22.57
C ASN A 258 -1.77 6.54 -22.51
N GLY A 259 -2.33 7.19 -21.48
CA GLY A 259 -3.76 7.38 -21.29
C GLY A 259 -4.50 6.22 -20.62
N LYS A 260 -3.84 5.08 -20.37
CA LYS A 260 -4.48 3.94 -19.69
C LYS A 260 -4.70 4.26 -18.22
N THR A 261 -5.91 3.96 -17.75
CA THR A 261 -6.28 4.07 -16.34
C THR A 261 -5.85 2.81 -15.57
N VAL A 262 -5.39 3.01 -14.34
CA VAL A 262 -4.97 1.96 -13.42
C VAL A 262 -5.86 2.05 -12.19
N LYS A 263 -6.44 0.92 -11.79
CA LYS A 263 -7.33 0.83 -10.63
C LYS A 263 -6.71 -0.11 -9.61
N PRO A 264 -5.96 0.41 -8.62
CA PRO A 264 -5.47 -0.41 -7.53
C PRO A 264 -6.63 -0.84 -6.63
N THR A 265 -6.54 -2.06 -6.11
CA THR A 265 -7.54 -2.68 -5.23
C THR A 265 -6.98 -3.02 -3.85
N GLY A 266 -5.69 -2.76 -3.61
CA GLY A 266 -5.01 -3.04 -2.35
C GLY A 266 -3.86 -2.08 -2.07
N GLY A 267 -3.16 -2.34 -0.97
CA GLY A 267 -2.16 -1.42 -0.43
C GLY A 267 -2.78 -0.13 0.11
N GLN A 268 -1.92 0.80 0.52
CA GLN A 268 -2.32 2.12 1.00
C GLN A 268 -3.11 2.92 -0.04
N LEU A 269 -2.66 2.95 -1.30
CA LEU A 269 -3.32 3.71 -2.37
C LEU A 269 -4.73 3.20 -2.68
N GLY A 270 -4.93 1.88 -2.68
CA GLY A 270 -6.28 1.32 -2.86
C GLY A 270 -7.24 1.81 -1.77
N ALA A 271 -6.78 1.83 -0.51
CA ALA A 271 -7.58 2.29 0.61
C ALA A 271 -7.86 3.79 0.55
N GLU A 272 -6.84 4.62 0.27
CA GLU A 272 -6.99 6.07 0.14
C GLU A 272 -8.00 6.44 -0.95
N ILE A 273 -7.92 5.78 -2.11
CA ILE A 273 -8.84 5.98 -3.24
C ILE A 273 -10.27 5.57 -2.86
N GLU A 274 -10.45 4.41 -2.24
CA GLU A 274 -11.77 3.94 -1.82
C GLU A 274 -12.41 4.84 -0.75
N MET A 275 -11.60 5.28 0.23
CA MET A 275 -12.05 6.19 1.27
C MET A 275 -12.49 7.53 0.67
N TYR A 276 -11.70 8.10 -0.24
CA TYR A 276 -11.99 9.39 -0.88
C TYR A 276 -13.24 9.32 -1.78
N GLN A 277 -13.42 8.23 -2.52
CA GLN A 277 -14.47 8.14 -3.56
C GLN A 277 -15.80 7.61 -3.07
N SER A 278 -15.79 6.73 -2.08
CA SER A 278 -16.99 5.98 -1.67
C SER A 278 -17.34 6.26 -0.22
N GLU A 279 -16.41 5.98 0.70
CA GLU A 279 -16.75 5.94 2.13
C GLU A 279 -16.99 7.34 2.70
N ILE A 280 -16.10 8.30 2.45
CA ILE A 280 -16.25 9.68 2.93
C ILE A 280 -17.48 10.38 2.32
N PRO A 281 -17.72 10.31 1.00
CA PRO A 281 -18.95 10.83 0.41
C PRO A 281 -20.21 10.20 1.03
N ALA A 282 -20.25 8.87 1.23
CA ALA A 282 -21.39 8.21 1.85
C ALA A 282 -21.62 8.65 3.31
N ILE A 283 -20.55 8.91 4.07
CA ILE A 283 -20.64 9.47 5.43
C ILE A 283 -21.21 10.89 5.38
N LYS A 284 -20.74 11.71 4.45
CA LYS A 284 -21.22 13.08 4.25
C LYS A 284 -22.70 13.10 3.86
N ASP A 285 -23.13 12.25 2.93
CA ASP A 285 -24.52 12.12 2.52
C ASP A 285 -25.44 11.74 3.68
N ARG A 286 -24.97 10.88 4.60
CA ARG A 286 -25.71 10.54 5.82
C ARG A 286 -25.85 11.72 6.78
N LEU A 287 -24.79 12.51 6.95
CA LEU A 287 -24.82 13.74 7.76
C LEU A 287 -25.78 14.77 7.16
N ASP A 288 -25.72 14.97 5.84
CA ASP A 288 -26.58 15.88 5.10
C ASP A 288 -28.06 15.42 5.16
N THR A 289 -28.31 14.12 5.06
CA THR A 289 -29.66 13.54 5.20
C THR A 289 -30.21 13.77 6.60
N LEU A 290 -29.40 13.57 7.65
CA LEU A 290 -29.80 13.84 9.03
C LEU A 290 -30.13 15.32 9.23
N ALA A 291 -29.27 16.22 8.76
CA ALA A 291 -29.48 17.66 8.86
C ALA A 291 -30.75 18.09 8.10
N ALA A 292 -30.94 17.63 6.86
CA ALA A 292 -32.11 17.92 6.04
C ALA A 292 -33.41 17.43 6.71
N THR A 293 -33.40 16.21 7.25
CA THR A 293 -34.57 15.66 7.97
C THR A 293 -34.95 16.53 9.16
N ILE A 294 -33.97 16.95 9.97
CA ILE A 294 -34.22 17.83 11.12
C ILE A 294 -34.79 19.18 10.65
N ILE A 295 -34.21 19.77 9.60
CA ILE A 295 -34.67 21.05 9.05
C ILE A 295 -36.11 20.95 8.53
N ASP A 296 -36.42 19.90 7.77
CA ASP A 296 -37.72 19.71 7.15
C ASP A 296 -38.81 19.46 8.19
N GLU A 297 -38.59 18.55 9.13
CA GLU A 297 -39.54 18.26 10.22
C GLU A 297 -39.76 19.49 11.11
N PHE A 298 -38.69 20.21 11.46
CA PHE A 298 -38.79 21.44 12.24
C PHE A 298 -39.61 22.50 11.51
N ASN A 299 -39.29 22.79 10.25
CA ASN A 299 -39.96 23.83 9.47
C ASN A 299 -41.43 23.48 9.19
N ALA A 300 -41.73 22.20 8.94
CA ALA A 300 -43.09 21.73 8.75
C ALA A 300 -43.96 22.02 9.98
N ILE A 301 -43.45 21.75 11.19
CA ILE A 301 -44.17 22.03 12.44
C ILE A 301 -44.21 23.55 12.72
N HIS A 302 -43.06 24.22 12.67
CA HIS A 302 -42.95 25.64 13.04
C HIS A 302 -43.78 26.56 12.13
N SER A 303 -43.89 26.24 10.83
CA SER A 303 -44.72 27.01 9.88
C SER A 303 -46.23 26.91 10.12
N SER A 304 -46.67 25.94 10.92
CA SER A 304 -48.08 25.81 11.34
C SER A 304 -48.44 26.63 12.59
N GLY A 305 -47.44 27.22 13.27
CA GLY A 305 -47.62 28.06 14.46
C GLY A 305 -48.04 29.49 14.14
N PHE A 306 -48.45 30.24 15.18
CA PHE A 306 -48.87 31.65 15.13
C PHE A 306 -47.94 32.57 15.93
#